data_AF-A0A2W1AUD3-F1
#
_entry.id   AF-A0A2W1AUD3-F1
#
_cell.length_a   1.000
_cell.length_b   1.000
_cell.length_c   1.000
_cell.angle_alpha   90.00
_cell.angle_beta   90.00
_cell.angle_gamma   90.00
#
_symmetry.space_group_name_H-M   'P 1'
#
loop_
_entity.id
_entity.type
_entity.pdbx_description
1 polymer ?
#
loop_
_entity_poly.entity_id
_entity_poly.type
_entity_poly.pdbx_seq_one_letter_code
_entity_poly.pdbx_strand_id
1 'polypeptide(L)' 'MILVAAAVAGGYLAGLARQPLVVGYIMGGMVIGPITGIVEEIEDVKFIGELGVALLLFTIGLEFPL' A
#
# COMPACT_ATOMS: atom_id res chain seq x y z
N MET A 1 -0.94 13.55 0.69
CA MET A 1 -0.75 13.60 -0.78
C MET A 1 0.56 12.94 -1.23
N ILE A 2 1.70 13.21 -0.58
CA ILE A 2 3.01 12.61 -0.92
C ILE A 2 2.95 11.06 -0.90
N LEU A 3 2.29 10.50 0.11
CA LEU A 3 2.15 9.05 0.26
C LEU A 3 1.41 8.38 -0.91
N VAL A 4 0.30 8.99 -1.34
CA VAL A 4 -0.49 8.52 -2.50
C VAL A 4 0.30 8.69 -3.80
N ALA A 5 1.00 9.80 -3.99
CA ALA A 5 1.80 10.04 -5.18
C ALA A 5 2.94 9.02 -5.31
N ALA A 6 3.64 8.73 -4.21
CA ALA A 6 4.70 7.72 -4.18
C ALA A 6 4.16 6.31 -4.40
N ALA A 7 2.99 5.98 -3.84
CA ALA A 7 2.32 4.72 -4.11
C ALA A 7 1.95 4.59 -5.60
N VAL A 8 1.33 5.61 -6.20
CA VAL A 8 0.96 5.59 -7.63
C VAL A 8 2.21 5.47 -8.52
N ALA A 9 3.28 6.23 -8.23
CA ALA A 9 4.53 6.15 -8.97
C ALA A 9 5.20 4.78 -8.84
N GLY A 10 5.26 4.23 -7.62
CA GLY A 10 5.81 2.90 -7.35
C GLY A 10 5.00 1.78 -8.01
N GLY A 11 3.67 1.87 -7.94
CA GLY A 11 2.74 0.96 -8.61
C GLY A 11 2.88 1.00 -10.14
N TYR A 12 3.00 2.19 -10.71
CA TYR A 12 3.23 2.36 -12.15
C TYR A 12 4.56 1.75 -12.60
N LEU A 13 5.65 2.01 -11.87
CA LEU A 13 6.96 1.42 -12.13
C LEU A 13 6.96 -0.11 -11.98
N ALA A 14 6.27 -0.63 -10.97
CA ALA A 14 6.12 -2.07 -10.77
C ALA A 14 5.32 -2.73 -11.90
N GLY A 15 4.23 -2.09 -12.35
CA GLY A 15 3.45 -2.54 -13.50
C GLY A 15 4.31 -2.59 -14.77
N LEU A 16 5.18 -1.59 -14.98
CA LEU A 16 6.12 -1.58 -16.10
C LEU A 16 7.16 -2.71 -16.01
N ALA A 17 7.60 -3.03 -14.79
CA ALA A 17 8.50 -4.14 -14.47
C ALA A 17 7.79 -5.52 -14.44
N ARG A 18 6.49 -5.60 -14.79
CA ARG A 18 5.65 -6.81 -14.73
C ARG A 18 5.54 -7.43 -13.32
N GLN A 19 5.72 -6.62 -12.28
CA GLN A 19 5.50 -7.01 -10.90
C GLN A 19 4.05 -6.73 -10.48
N PRO A 20 3.47 -7.49 -9.53
CA PRO A 20 2.18 -7.17 -8.95
C PRO A 20 2.17 -5.73 -8.41
N LEU A 21 1.08 -4.99 -8.66
CA LEU A 21 0.96 -3.57 -8.26
C LEU A 21 1.20 -3.35 -6.76
N VAL A 22 0.79 -4.31 -5.93
CA VAL A 22 1.00 -4.32 -4.48
C VAL A 22 2.49 -4.19 -4.12
N VAL A 23 3.38 -4.84 -4.88
CA VAL A 23 4.83 -4.73 -4.69
C VAL A 23 5.30 -3.29 -4.93
N GLY A 24 4.76 -2.63 -5.95
CA GLY A 24 5.04 -1.24 -6.26
C GLY A 24 4.57 -0.27 -5.17
N TYR A 25 3.39 -0.52 -4.60
CA TYR A 25 2.89 0.27 -3.47
C TYR A 25 3.77 0.11 -2.21
N ILE A 26 4.20 -1.11 -1.90
CA ILE A 26 5.09 -1.40 -0.77
C ILE A 26 6.46 -0.74 -0.99
N MET A 27 7.04 -0.88 -2.19
CA MET A 27 8.32 -0.25 -2.53
C MET A 27 8.24 1.28 -2.47
N GLY A 28 7.15 1.86 -2.99
CA GLY A 28 6.87 3.29 -2.87
C GLY A 28 6.90 3.72 -1.41
N GLY A 29 6.09 3.09 -0.55
CA GLY A 29 6.05 3.35 0.88
C GLY A 29 7.40 3.18 1.60
N MET A 30 8.19 2.18 1.21
CA MET A 30 9.53 1.95 1.77
C MET A 30 10.53 3.06 1.39
N VAL A 31 10.42 3.61 0.17
CA VAL A 31 11.27 4.72 -0.26
C VAL A 31 10.90 6.02 0.46
N ILE A 32 9.62 6.36 0.54
CA ILE A 32 9.18 7.61 1.20
C ILE A 32 9.11 7.56 2.73
N GLY A 33 9.03 6.36 3.33
CA GLY A 33 9.00 6.17 4.78
C GLY A 33 10.41 6.13 5.38
N PRO A 34 11.01 4.95 5.56
CA PRO A 34 12.30 4.80 6.23
C PRO A 34 13.50 5.37 5.48
N ILE A 35 13.46 5.42 4.14
CA ILE A 35 14.63 5.84 3.34
C ILE A 35 14.75 7.36 3.26
N THR A 36 13.65 8.09 3.11
CA THR A 36 13.67 9.57 3.03
C THR A 36 13.22 10.27 4.31
N GLY A 37 12.56 9.57 5.23
CA GLY A 37 12.08 10.14 6.51
C GLY A 37 11.01 11.24 6.34
N ILE A 38 10.35 11.32 5.17
CA ILE A 38 9.41 12.40 4.84
C ILE A 38 8.07 12.21 5.57
N VAL A 39 7.81 11.02 6.12
CA VAL A 39 6.55 10.67 6.78
C VAL A 39 6.85 10.25 8.23
N GLU A 40 6.61 11.15 9.18
CA GLU A 40 6.81 10.93 10.63
C GLU A 40 5.53 10.44 11.34
N GLU A 41 4.34 10.76 10.82
CA GLU A 41 3.05 10.33 11.39
C GLU A 41 2.66 8.92 10.91
N ILE A 42 3.21 7.91 11.58
CA ILE A 42 2.95 6.48 11.31
C ILE A 42 1.57 6.04 11.86
N GLU A 43 1.02 6.76 12.84
CA GLU A 43 -0.14 6.32 13.63
C GLU A 43 -1.45 6.33 12.81
N ASP A 44 -1.73 7.42 12.09
CA ASP A 44 -2.91 7.51 11.22
C ASP A 44 -2.86 6.54 10.04
N VAL A 45 -1.67 6.35 9.47
CA VAL A 45 -1.44 5.41 8.36
C VAL A 45 -1.66 3.97 8.81
N LYS A 46 -1.29 3.63 10.06
CA LYS A 46 -1.49 2.31 10.64
C LYS A 46 -2.98 1.95 10.77
N PHE A 47 -3.80 2.87 11.27
CA PHE A 47 -5.25 2.63 11.41
C PHE A 47 -5.92 2.37 10.05
N ILE A 48 -5.60 3.20 9.05
CA ILE A 48 -6.11 3.01 7.67
C ILE A 48 -5.64 1.66 7.09
N GLY A 49 -4.38 1.26 7.36
CA GLY A 49 -3.83 -0.02 6.94
C GLY A 49 -4.56 -1.23 7.56
N GLU A 50 -4.82 -1.18 8.87
CA GLU A 50 -5.57 -2.21 9.59
C GLU A 50 -7.01 -2.35 9.05
N LEU A 51 -7.69 -1.22 8.82
CA LEU A 51 -9.00 -1.22 8.17
C LEU A 51 -8.96 -1.82 6.76
N GLY A 52 -7.95 -1.47 5.96
CA GLY A 52 -7.78 -2.02 4.62
C GLY A 52 -7.62 -3.54 4.61
N VAL A 53 -6.80 -4.09 5.52
CA VAL A 53 -6.62 -5.54 5.67
C VAL A 53 -7.92 -6.21 6.13
N ALA A 54 -8.64 -5.61 7.09
CA ALA A 54 -9.92 -6.15 7.54
C ALA A 54 -10.95 -6.22 6.39
N LEU A 55 -11.03 -5.18 5.57
CA LEU A 55 -11.90 -5.16 4.38
C LEU A 55 -11.47 -6.19 3.33
N LEU A 56 -10.16 -6.35 3.07
CA LEU A 56 -9.65 -7.38 2.16
C LEU A 56 -10.05 -8.79 2.63
N LEU A 57 -9.83 -9.10 3.90
CA LEU A 57 -10.20 -10.40 4.47
C LEU A 57 -11.72 -10.62 4.46
N PHE A 58 -12.50 -9.55 4.68
CA PHE A 58 -13.96 -9.61 4.56
C PHE A 58 -14.40 -9.93 3.13
N THR A 59 -13.86 -9.25 2.12
CA THR A 59 -14.14 -9.53 0.70
C THR A 59 -13.77 -10.96 0.33
N ILE A 60 -12.58 -11.41 0.75
CA ILE A 60 -12.15 -12.79 0.56
C ILE A 60 -13.15 -13.76 1.18
N GLY A 61 -13.63 -13.47 2.39
CA GLY A 61 -14.67 -14.25 3.06
C GLY A 61 -16.01 -14.31 2.32
N LEU A 62 -16.38 -13.25 1.58
CA LEU A 62 -17.58 -13.22 0.73
C LEU A 62 -17.42 -14.03 -0.57
N GLU A 63 -16.20 -14.14 -1.11
CA GLU A 63 -15.90 -14.91 -2.33
C GLU A 63 -15.89 -16.42 -2.11
N PHE A 64 -15.79 -16.89 -0.86
CA PHE A 64 -15.92 -18.30 -0.52
C PHE A 64 -17.38 -18.66 -0.21
N PRO A 65 -18.13 -19.29 -1.15
CA PRO A 65 -19.45 -19.81 -0.82
C PRO A 65 -19.33 -20.95 0.18
N LEU A 66 -20.22 -20.93 1.18
CA LEU A 66 -20.41 -21.99 2.18
C LEU A 66 -20.91 -23.29 1.54
#